data_AF-W1XTN9-F1
#
_entry.id   AF-W1XTN9-F1
#
_cell.length_a   1.000
_cell.length_b   1.000
_cell.length_c   1.000
_cell.angle_alpha   90.00
_cell.angle_beta   90.00
_cell.angle_gamma   90.00
#
_symmetry.space_group_name_H-M   'P 1'
#
loop_
_entity.id
_entity.type
_entity.pdbx_description
1 polymer ?
#
loop_
_entity_poly.entity_id
_entity_poly.type
_entity_poly.pdbx_seq_one_letter_code
_entity_poly.pdbx_strand_id
1 'polypeptide(L)'
;NDEFGAVTIGNIERYINDKAFEMGWRPDMSGVKQTGKKVAIIGAGPAGLACADVLTRNGVKAVVFDRHPEIGGLLTFGIPAFKLEKEVMTRRRE
;
A
#
# COMPACT_ATOMS: atom_id res chain seq x y z
N ASN A 1 -21.99 -10.77 25.56
CA ASN A 1 -21.77 -9.80 24.47
C ASN A 1 -22.17 -10.40 23.10
N ASP A 2 -22.94 -11.49 23.08
CA ASP A 2 -23.32 -12.21 21.85
C ASP A 2 -24.54 -11.58 21.14
N GLU A 3 -25.10 -10.51 21.71
CA GLU A 3 -26.33 -9.84 21.24
C GLU A 3 -26.07 -8.90 20.03
N PHE A 4 -24.84 -8.45 19.83
CA PHE A 4 -24.50 -7.42 18.81
C PHE A 4 -23.75 -7.96 17.59
N GLY A 5 -23.33 -9.23 17.59
CA GLY A 5 -22.53 -9.81 16.52
C GLY A 5 -21.11 -9.21 16.38
N ALA A 6 -20.36 -9.68 15.38
CA ALA A 6 -19.01 -9.18 15.10
C ALA A 6 -19.04 -7.86 14.33
N VAL A 7 -18.16 -6.93 14.69
CA VAL A 7 -17.98 -5.67 13.94
C VAL A 7 -17.29 -5.95 12.61
N THR A 8 -17.84 -5.41 11.53
CA THR A 8 -17.26 -5.52 10.18
C THR A 8 -16.09 -4.55 9.99
N ILE A 9 -15.02 -4.73 10.75
CA ILE A 9 -13.85 -3.83 10.76
C ILE A 9 -13.28 -3.65 9.35
N GLY A 10 -13.16 -4.72 8.57
CA GLY A 10 -12.65 -4.64 7.19
C GLY A 10 -13.53 -3.80 6.25
N ASN A 11 -14.85 -3.80 6.44
CA ASN A 11 -15.75 -2.95 5.64
C ASN A 11 -15.60 -1.48 6.03
N ILE A 12 -15.45 -1.21 7.34
CA ILE A 12 -15.20 0.14 7.85
C ILE A 12 -13.86 0.66 7.31
N GLU A 13 -12.80 -0.16 7.38
CA GLU A 13 -11.46 0.17 6.87
C GLU A 13 -11.48 0.45 5.36
N ARG A 14 -12.20 -0.34 4.57
CA ARG A 14 -12.39 -0.09 3.14
C ARG A 14 -13.08 1.26 2.91
N TYR A 15 -14.20 1.49 3.59
CA TYR A 15 -15.00 2.71 3.43
C TYR A 15 -14.20 3.98 3.73
N ILE A 16 -13.46 4.03 4.85
CA ILE A 16 -12.67 5.21 5.21
C ILE A 16 -11.52 5.44 4.22
N ASN A 17 -10.89 4.37 3.73
CA ASN A 17 -9.81 4.48 2.75
C ASN A 17 -10.34 4.99 1.40
N ASP A 18 -11.44 4.42 0.90
CA ASP A 18 -12.06 4.84 -0.36
C ASP A 18 -12.47 6.33 -0.30
N LYS A 19 -13.06 6.77 0.83
CA LYS A 19 -13.38 8.18 1.04
C LYS A 19 -12.15 9.08 1.10
N ALA A 20 -11.07 8.65 1.75
CA ALA A 20 -9.81 9.41 1.75
C ALA A 20 -9.24 9.56 0.32
N PHE A 21 -9.32 8.52 -0.51
CA PHE A 21 -8.93 8.59 -1.92
C PHE A 21 -9.81 9.55 -2.73
N GLU A 22 -11.14 9.48 -2.58
CA GLU A 22 -12.08 10.41 -3.23
C GLU A 22 -11.81 11.87 -2.86
N MET A 23 -11.44 12.13 -1.61
CA MET A 23 -11.07 13.47 -1.12
C MET A 23 -9.65 13.91 -1.52
N GLY A 24 -8.90 13.08 -2.25
CA GLY A 24 -7.54 13.37 -2.68
C GLY A 24 -6.52 13.40 -1.55
N TRP A 25 -6.83 12.78 -0.39
CA TRP A 25 -5.90 12.76 0.73
C TRP A 25 -4.64 11.97 0.37
N ARG A 26 -3.50 12.54 0.71
CA ARG A 26 -2.18 11.94 0.52
C ARG A 26 -1.34 12.17 1.77
N PRO A 27 -0.46 11.22 2.14
CA PRO A 27 0.48 11.45 3.22
C PRO A 27 1.36 12.67 2.93
N ASP A 28 1.46 13.59 3.89
CA ASP A 28 2.45 14.67 3.81
C ASP A 28 3.83 14.12 4.20
N MET A 29 4.79 14.31 3.30
CA MET A 29 6.17 13.85 3.44
C MET A 29 7.17 15.03 3.55
N SER A 30 6.67 16.27 3.60
CA SER A 30 7.48 17.50 3.61
C SER A 30 8.40 17.61 4.83
N GLY A 31 7.99 17.05 5.98
CA GLY A 31 8.76 17.03 7.22
C GLY A 31 9.88 15.98 7.28
N VAL A 32 9.99 15.10 6.29
CA VAL A 32 10.94 13.97 6.34
C VAL A 32 12.37 14.44 6.06
N LYS A 33 13.25 14.30 7.05
CA LYS A 33 14.68 14.60 6.92
C LYS A 33 15.41 13.46 6.22
N GLN A 34 16.05 13.76 5.10
CA GLN A 34 16.81 12.77 4.34
C GLN A 34 18.07 12.33 5.10
N THR A 35 18.28 11.02 5.15
CA THR A 35 19.43 10.39 5.83
C THR A 35 20.67 10.27 4.94
N GLY A 36 20.51 10.49 3.63
CA GLY A 36 21.56 10.21 2.63
C GLY A 36 21.78 8.72 2.33
N LYS A 37 21.12 7.81 3.06
CA LYS A 37 21.22 6.36 2.85
C LYS A 37 20.32 5.92 1.70
N LYS A 38 20.75 4.87 0.99
CA LYS A 38 20.02 4.25 -0.12
C LYS A 38 19.90 2.75 0.10
N VAL A 39 18.70 2.20 -0.13
CA VAL A 39 18.41 0.77 0.02
C VAL A 39 17.77 0.25 -1.26
N ALA A 40 18.22 -0.91 -1.73
CA ALA A 40 17.59 -1.66 -2.80
C ALA A 40 16.67 -2.73 -2.21
N ILE A 41 15.43 -2.78 -2.69
CA ILE A 41 14.41 -3.76 -2.29
C ILE A 41 14.10 -4.62 -3.51
N ILE A 42 14.17 -5.94 -3.36
CA ILE A 42 13.87 -6.89 -4.44
C ILE A 42 12.47 -7.48 -4.21
N GLY A 43 11.58 -7.22 -5.18
CA GLY A 43 10.16 -7.58 -5.16
C GLY A 43 9.26 -6.41 -4.77
N ALA A 44 8.34 -6.04 -5.65
CA ALA A 44 7.28 -5.05 -5.47
C ALA A 44 5.96 -5.70 -5.00
N GLY A 45 6.05 -6.80 -4.25
CA GLY A 45 4.91 -7.36 -3.51
C GLY A 45 4.57 -6.56 -2.25
N PRO A 46 3.56 -7.01 -1.47
CA PRO A 46 3.14 -6.32 -0.24
C PRO A 46 4.28 -6.06 0.73
N ALA A 47 5.16 -7.04 0.94
CA ALA A 47 6.30 -6.93 1.84
C ALA A 47 7.29 -5.84 1.39
N GLY A 48 7.65 -5.83 0.10
CA GLY A 48 8.61 -4.87 -0.44
C GLY A 48 8.06 -3.45 -0.47
N LEU A 49 6.79 -3.27 -0.83
CA LEU A 49 6.13 -1.96 -0.82
C LEU A 49 5.94 -1.42 0.61
N ALA A 50 5.55 -2.27 1.57
CA ALA A 50 5.47 -1.88 2.97
C ALA A 50 6.84 -1.48 3.54
N CYS A 51 7.90 -2.24 3.21
CA CYS A 51 9.27 -1.90 3.57
C CYS A 51 9.68 -0.54 2.98
N ALA A 52 9.35 -0.29 1.71
CA ALA A 52 9.65 0.98 1.04
C ALA A 52 8.94 2.17 1.70
N ASP A 53 7.66 2.04 2.08
CA ASP A 53 6.89 3.08 2.77
C ASP A 53 7.55 3.44 4.12
N VAL A 54 7.85 2.45 4.95
CA VAL A 54 8.50 2.67 6.25
C VAL A 54 9.86 3.34 6.08
N LEU A 55 10.70 2.86 5.16
CA LEU A 55 12.02 3.45 4.90
C LEU A 55 11.92 4.89 4.40
N THR A 56 10.97 5.16 3.50
CA THR A 56 10.77 6.49 2.93
C THR A 56 10.32 7.49 3.99
N ARG A 57 9.40 7.10 4.88
CA ARG A 57 8.98 7.92 6.05
C ARG A 57 10.10 8.23 7.02
N ASN A 58 11.12 7.36 7.07
CA ASN A 58 12.33 7.57 7.87
C ASN A 58 13.48 8.25 7.09
N GLY A 59 13.21 8.78 5.90
CA GLY A 59 14.18 9.55 5.12
C GLY A 59 15.27 8.70 4.46
N VAL A 60 15.04 7.41 4.28
CA VAL A 60 15.92 6.53 3.50
C VAL A 60 15.41 6.46 2.06
N LYS A 61 16.33 6.59 1.09
CA LYS A 61 16.00 6.45 -0.33
C LYS A 61 15.83 4.97 -0.69
N ALA A 62 14.60 4.47 -0.59
CA ALA A 62 14.24 3.13 -1.03
C ALA A 62 14.11 3.07 -2.56
N VAL A 63 14.68 2.05 -3.19
CA VAL A 63 14.52 1.74 -4.62
C VAL A 63 14.05 0.31 -4.76
N VAL A 64 12.84 0.13 -5.29
CA VAL A 64 12.22 -1.18 -5.47
C VAL A 64 12.49 -1.69 -6.89
N PHE A 65 12.93 -2.94 -6.99
CA PHE A 65 13.14 -3.65 -8.25
C PHE A 65 12.19 -4.84 -8.30
N ASP A 66 11.46 -5.01 -9.40
CA ASP A 66 10.66 -6.21 -9.65
C ASP A 66 11.00 -6.81 -11.01
N ARG A 67 10.78 -8.12 -11.13
CA ARG A 67 10.88 -8.86 -12.39
C ARG A 67 9.67 -8.62 -13.30
N HIS A 68 8.50 -8.35 -12.71
CA HIS A 68 7.22 -8.24 -13.41
C HIS A 68 6.99 -6.79 -13.86
N PRO A 69 6.24 -6.59 -14.95
CA PRO A 69 5.95 -5.24 -15.47
C PRO A 69 5.02 -4.45 -14.54
N GLU A 70 4.18 -5.13 -13.75
CA GLU A 70 3.25 -4.52 -12.81
C GLU A 70 3.67 -4.81 -11.36
N ILE A 71 3.52 -3.81 -10.50
CA ILE A 71 3.77 -3.93 -9.06
C ILE A 71 2.62 -4.67 -8.36
N GLY A 72 2.81 -5.09 -7.11
CA GLY A 72 1.79 -5.68 -6.24
C GLY A 72 1.92 -7.17 -5.99
N GLY A 73 2.80 -7.87 -6.71
CA GLY A 73 3.05 -9.31 -6.53
C GLY A 73 1.75 -10.12 -6.60
N LEU A 74 1.48 -10.95 -5.59
CA LEU A 74 0.26 -11.77 -5.54
C LEU A 74 -1.03 -10.94 -5.49
N LEU A 75 -1.01 -9.69 -5.02
CA LEU A 75 -2.20 -8.82 -5.08
C LEU A 75 -2.60 -8.54 -6.53
N THR A 76 -1.62 -8.46 -7.43
CA THR A 76 -1.83 -8.19 -8.86
C THR A 76 -2.01 -9.47 -9.65
N PHE A 77 -1.16 -10.48 -9.44
CA PHE A 77 -1.13 -11.67 -10.30
C PHE A 77 -1.79 -12.92 -9.70
N GLY A 78 -1.93 -13.00 -8.38
CA GLY A 78 -2.39 -14.22 -7.70
C GLY A 78 -3.84 -14.21 -7.24
N ILE A 79 -4.31 -13.12 -6.65
CA ILE A 79 -5.66 -13.03 -6.08
C ILE A 79 -6.70 -12.80 -7.20
N PRO A 80 -7.77 -13.60 -7.29
CA PRO A 80 -8.81 -13.38 -8.29
C PRO A 80 -9.56 -12.05 -8.13
N ALA A 81 -10.01 -11.45 -9.23
CA ALA A 81 -10.68 -10.14 -9.25
C ALA A 81 -11.96 -10.06 -8.39
N PHE A 82 -12.70 -11.16 -8.25
CA PHE A 82 -13.91 -11.21 -7.41
C PHE A 82 -13.61 -11.16 -5.90
N LYS A 83 -12.36 -11.41 -5.49
CA LYS A 83 -11.91 -11.24 -4.10
C LYS A 83 -11.20 -9.91 -3.88
N LEU A 84 -10.55 -9.37 -4.90
CA LEU A 84 -9.83 -8.10 -4.86
C LEU A 84 -9.96 -7.39 -6.21
N GLU A 85 -10.67 -6.28 -6.22
CA GLU A 85 -10.79 -5.41 -7.38
C GLU A 85 -9.40 -4.91 -7.80
N LYS A 86 -8.99 -5.22 -9.03
CA LYS A 86 -7.64 -4.91 -9.53
C LYS A 86 -7.41 -3.41 -9.68
N GLU A 87 -8.46 -2.63 -9.86
CA GLU A 87 -8.39 -1.16 -9.87
C GLU A 87 -7.76 -0.59 -8.60
N VAL A 88 -7.91 -1.26 -7.45
CA VAL A 88 -7.28 -0.83 -6.19
C VAL A 88 -5.75 -0.81 -6.33
N MET A 89 -5.18 -1.75 -7.08
CA MET A 89 -3.75 -1.78 -7.34
C MET A 89 -3.32 -0.67 -8.31
N THR A 90 -4.14 -0.39 -9.33
CA THR A 90 -3.91 0.73 -10.25
C THR A 90 -3.92 2.07 -9.50
N ARG A 91 -4.93 2.31 -8.65
CA ARG A 91 -5.03 3.57 -7.87
C ARG A 91 -3.91 3.75 -6.85
N ARG A 92 -3.33 2.66 -6.33
CA ARG A 92 -2.20 2.72 -5.38
C ARG A 92 -0.84 2.91 -6.05
N ARG A 93 -0.77 2.75 -7.37
CA ARG A 93 0.45 3.00 -8.17
C ARG A 93 0.66 4.49 -8.44
N GLU A 94 -0.42 5.26 -8.48
CA GLU A 94 -0.43 6.72 -8.70
C GLU A 94 -0.05 7.52 -7.45
#